data_AF-A0A7J3CIY8-F1
#
_entry.id   AF-A0A7J3CIY8-F1
#
_cell.length_a   1.000
_cell.length_b   1.000
_cell.length_c   1.000
_cell.angle_alpha   90.00
_cell.angle_beta   90.00
_cell.angle_gamma   90.00
#
_symmetry.space_group_name_H-M   'P 1'
#
loop_
_entity.id
_entity.type
_entity.pdbx_description
1 polymer ?
#
loop_
_entity_poly.entity_id
_entity_poly.type
_entity_poly.pdbx_seq_one_letter_code
_entity_poly.pdbx_strand_id
1 'polypeptide(L)'
;PVERLKTGVPGFDKLIEGGFPEKSVVLLSGAPGTGKSIFAMQFISEGIKNKEHGIYITFEQTKEDLIKHARSIGIDFEKAEKTGDLTIISMWPRVLTRYLPNLQMPLNQKQKGL
;
A
#
# COMPACT_ATOMS: atom_id res chain seq x y z
N PRO A 1 -12.01 -24.64 5.88
CA PRO A 1 -11.40 -23.45 6.53
C PRO A 1 -11.06 -22.40 5.48
N VAL A 2 -11.24 -21.12 5.77
CA VAL A 2 -10.85 -20.03 4.84
C VAL A 2 -9.33 -19.85 4.91
N GLU A 3 -8.66 -19.89 3.76
CA GLU A 3 -7.23 -19.61 3.66
C GLU A 3 -6.95 -18.14 4.03
N ARG A 4 -5.86 -17.88 4.75
CA ARG A 4 -5.55 -16.55 5.27
C ARG A 4 -4.10 -16.15 4.96
N LEU A 5 -3.93 -14.90 4.55
CA LEU A 5 -2.65 -14.27 4.25
C LEU A 5 -2.17 -13.47 5.46
N LYS A 6 -0.94 -13.71 5.90
CA LYS A 6 -0.35 -12.95 7.01
C LYS A 6 -0.16 -11.49 6.65
N THR A 7 -0.34 -10.61 7.62
CA THR A 7 -0.22 -9.16 7.42
C THR A 7 1.23 -8.66 7.49
N GLY A 8 2.16 -9.50 7.96
CA GLY A 8 3.52 -9.09 8.30
C GLY A 8 3.62 -8.38 9.66
N VAL A 9 2.50 -8.24 10.38
CA VAL A 9 2.43 -7.64 11.71
C VAL A 9 1.97 -8.72 12.71
N PRO A 10 2.89 -9.45 13.38
CA PRO A 10 2.54 -10.62 14.18
C PRO A 10 1.53 -10.35 15.31
N GLY A 11 1.59 -9.15 15.89
CA GLY A 11 0.62 -8.73 16.91
C GLY A 11 -0.80 -8.57 16.34
N PHE A 12 -0.92 -8.06 15.12
CA PHE A 12 -2.19 -7.88 14.45
C PHE A 12 -2.75 -9.19 13.91
N ASP A 13 -1.91 -10.04 13.30
CA ASP A 13 -2.32 -11.37 12.82
C ASP A 13 -3.02 -12.17 13.93
N LYS A 14 -2.50 -12.14 15.16
CA LYS A 14 -3.12 -12.79 16.32
C LYS A 14 -4.50 -12.24 16.66
N LEU A 15 -4.74 -10.95 16.43
CA LEU A 15 -6.04 -10.30 16.68
C LEU A 15 -7.09 -10.65 15.62
N ILE A 16 -6.66 -11.01 14.40
CA ILE A 16 -7.55 -11.26 13.26
C ILE A 16 -7.51 -12.71 12.75
N GLU A 17 -7.39 -13.66 13.67
CA GLU A 17 -7.43 -15.11 13.37
C GLU A 17 -6.34 -15.59 12.40
N GLY A 18 -5.16 -14.96 12.44
CA GLY A 18 -3.99 -15.37 11.67
C GLY A 18 -3.78 -14.66 10.34
N GLY A 19 -4.58 -13.64 10.01
CA GLY A 19 -4.37 -12.81 8.83
C GLY A 19 -5.64 -12.49 8.05
N PHE A 20 -5.52 -11.82 6.90
CA PHE A 20 -6.66 -11.49 6.05
C PHE A 20 -7.16 -12.74 5.30
N PRO A 21 -8.49 -12.91 5.11
CA PRO A 21 -8.99 -13.93 4.20
C PRO A 21 -8.38 -13.77 2.81
N GLU A 22 -7.89 -14.86 2.22
CA GLU A 22 -7.44 -14.86 0.84
C GLU A 22 -8.60 -14.46 -0.09
N LYS A 23 -8.28 -13.88 -1.26
CA LYS A 23 -9.28 -13.43 -2.25
C LYS A 23 -10.28 -12.39 -1.71
N SER A 24 -9.84 -11.56 -0.76
CA SER A 24 -10.64 -10.47 -0.17
C SER A 24 -10.17 -9.08 -0.59
N VAL A 25 -11.04 -8.08 -0.38
CA VAL A 25 -10.70 -6.67 -0.47
C VAL A 25 -10.66 -6.09 0.94
N VAL A 26 -9.54 -5.47 1.31
CA VAL A 26 -9.33 -4.90 2.64
C VAL A 26 -9.22 -3.38 2.54
N LEU A 27 -10.03 -2.68 3.32
CA LEU A 27 -9.94 -1.23 3.49
C LEU A 27 -9.21 -0.89 4.79
N LEU A 28 -8.05 -0.26 4.68
CA LEU A 28 -7.33 0.28 5.82
C LEU A 28 -7.60 1.78 5.97
N SER A 29 -8.34 2.17 7.01
CA SER A 29 -8.75 3.56 7.26
C SER A 29 -8.20 4.11 8.58
N GLY A 30 -7.95 5.42 8.64
CA GLY A 30 -7.44 6.12 9.81
C GLY A 30 -6.90 7.50 9.49
N ALA A 31 -6.71 8.34 10.52
CA ALA A 31 -6.18 9.70 10.38
C ALA A 31 -4.75 9.72 9.78
N PRO A 32 -4.29 10.84 9.21
CA PRO A 32 -2.89 10.98 8.78
C PRO A 32 -1.91 10.62 9.91
N GLY A 33 -0.80 9.97 9.58
CA GLY A 33 0.21 9.57 10.57
C GLY A 33 -0.08 8.29 11.36
N THR A 34 -1.26 7.66 11.23
CA THR A 34 -1.58 6.40 11.95
C THR A 34 -0.89 5.14 11.41
N GLY A 35 0.06 5.28 10.48
CA GLY A 35 0.86 4.16 9.98
C GLY A 35 0.24 3.35 8.83
N LYS A 36 -0.80 3.84 8.14
CA LYS A 36 -1.46 3.12 7.03
C LYS A 36 -0.48 2.67 5.92
N SER A 37 0.36 3.58 5.44
CA SER A 37 1.34 3.27 4.40
C SER A 37 2.40 2.29 4.91
N ILE A 38 2.82 2.42 6.18
CA ILE A 38 3.75 1.47 6.81
C ILE A 38 3.13 0.07 6.85
N PHE A 39 1.85 -0.04 7.24
CA PHE A 39 1.13 -1.31 7.24
C PHE A 39 1.04 -1.91 5.84
N ALA A 40 0.72 -1.11 4.82
CA ALA A 40 0.69 -1.58 3.44
C ALA A 40 2.07 -2.08 2.95
N MET A 41 3.16 -1.38 3.33
CA MET A 41 4.53 -1.81 3.03
C MET A 41 4.90 -3.12 3.74
N GLN A 42 4.49 -3.30 4.99
CA GLN A 42 4.70 -4.55 5.73
C GLN A 42 3.94 -5.71 5.06
N PHE A 43 2.69 -5.49 4.67
CA PHE A 43 1.87 -6.51 4.02
C PHE A 43 2.48 -6.99 2.69
N ILE A 44 2.84 -6.06 1.80
CA ILE A 44 3.43 -6.46 0.52
C ILE A 44 4.81 -7.11 0.72
N SER A 45 5.59 -6.65 1.70
CA SER A 45 6.86 -7.28 2.03
C SER A 45 6.69 -8.70 2.57
N GLU A 46 5.62 -8.97 3.32
CA GLU A 46 5.30 -10.31 3.81
C GLU A 46 4.93 -11.25 2.66
N GLY A 47 4.12 -10.79 1.69
CA GLY A 47 3.84 -11.55 0.46
C GLY A 47 5.13 -11.91 -0.30
N ILE A 48 6.02 -10.94 -0.51
CA ILE A 48 7.31 -11.15 -1.19
C ILE A 48 8.18 -12.18 -0.46
N LYS A 49 8.25 -12.14 0.87
CA LYS A 49 8.97 -13.16 1.67
C LYS A 49 8.39 -14.57 1.49
N ASN A 50 7.09 -14.65 1.24
CA ASN A 50 6.37 -15.90 0.97
C ASN A 50 6.35 -16.26 -0.54
N LYS A 51 7.20 -15.63 -1.35
CA LYS A 51 7.36 -15.85 -2.81
C LYS A 51 6.15 -15.44 -3.64
N GLU A 52 5.39 -14.46 -3.17
CA GLU A 52 4.31 -13.84 -3.93
C GLU A 52 4.80 -12.58 -4.64
N HIS A 53 4.23 -12.30 -5.81
CA HIS A 53 4.47 -11.04 -6.53
C HIS A 53 3.45 -9.98 -6.08
N GLY A 54 3.92 -8.74 -5.93
CA GLY A 54 3.11 -7.63 -5.45
C GLY A 54 3.12 -6.42 -6.40
N ILE A 55 2.02 -5.65 -6.37
CA ILE A 55 1.95 -4.32 -6.99
C ILE A 55 1.64 -3.30 -5.90
N TYR A 56 2.48 -2.26 -5.79
CA TYR A 56 2.21 -1.10 -4.93
C TYR A 56 1.84 0.09 -5.81
N ILE A 57 0.58 0.53 -5.72
CA ILE A 57 0.09 1.73 -6.42
C ILE A 57 0.02 2.87 -5.43
N THR A 58 0.66 4.00 -5.73
CA THR A 58 0.68 5.19 -4.88
C THR A 58 0.25 6.43 -5.65
N PHE A 59 -0.48 7.30 -4.95
CA PHE A 59 -0.98 8.57 -5.49
C PHE A 59 -0.37 9.81 -4.83
N GLU A 60 0.28 9.65 -3.68
CA GLU A 60 0.77 10.77 -2.88
C GLU A 60 2.30 10.89 -2.88
N GLN A 61 3.01 9.84 -3.30
CA GLN A 61 4.46 9.76 -3.19
C GLN A 61 5.08 9.32 -4.51
N THR A 62 6.31 9.75 -4.76
CA THR A 62 7.12 9.21 -5.85
C THR A 62 7.58 7.79 -5.51
N LYS A 63 7.95 7.02 -6.52
CA LYS A 63 8.55 5.69 -6.33
C LYS A 63 9.83 5.78 -5.49
N GLU A 64 10.67 6.78 -5.76
CA GLU A 64 11.93 7.00 -5.07
C GLU A 64 11.71 7.30 -3.57
N ASP A 65 10.71 8.11 -3.24
CA ASP A 65 10.36 8.41 -1.85
C ASP A 65 9.79 7.17 -1.14
N LEU A 66 8.98 6.36 -1.83
CA LEU A 66 8.46 5.11 -1.28
C LEU A 66 9.59 4.14 -0.97
N ILE A 67 10.56 3.96 -1.88
CA ILE A 67 11.73 3.10 -1.66
C ILE A 67 12.57 3.59 -0.48
N LYS A 68 12.80 4.91 -0.37
CA LYS A 68 13.52 5.50 0.78
C LYS A 68 12.79 5.24 2.10
N HIS A 69 11.46 5.38 2.12
CA HIS A 69 10.65 5.14 3.30
C HIS A 69 10.63 3.65 3.68
N ALA A 70 10.48 2.75 2.71
CA ALA A 70 10.58 1.32 2.95
C ALA A 70 11.94 0.95 3.58
N ARG A 71 13.03 1.53 3.06
CA ARG A 71 14.37 1.32 3.61
C ARG A 71 14.50 1.80 5.05
N SER A 72 13.89 2.93 5.43
CA SER A 72 13.96 3.44 6.81
C SER A 72 13.27 2.54 7.83
N ILE A 73 12.35 1.67 7.38
CA ILE A 73 11.68 0.65 8.22
C ILE A 73 12.23 -0.77 7.98
N GLY A 74 13.39 -0.90 7.33
CA GLY A 74 14.10 -2.16 7.15
C GLY A 74 13.58 -3.04 6.00
N ILE A 75 12.85 -2.47 5.04
CA ILE A 75 12.32 -3.18 3.87
C ILE A 75 13.07 -2.76 2.61
N ASP A 76 13.57 -3.73 1.84
CA ASP A 76 14.35 -3.48 0.62
C ASP A 76 13.48 -3.60 -0.65
N PHE A 77 12.67 -2.57 -0.91
CA PHE A 77 11.86 -2.49 -2.14
C PHE A 77 12.70 -2.32 -3.40
N GLU A 78 13.90 -1.73 -3.29
CA GLU A 78 14.81 -1.60 -4.43
C GLU A 78 15.23 -2.98 -4.95
N LYS A 79 15.60 -3.89 -4.04
CA LYS A 79 15.91 -5.27 -4.40
C LYS A 79 14.69 -5.99 -4.97
N ALA A 80 13.53 -5.90 -4.32
CA ALA A 80 12.32 -6.58 -4.74
C ALA A 80 11.85 -6.17 -6.13
N GLU A 81 12.06 -4.90 -6.51
CA GLU A 81 11.74 -4.45 -7.86
C GLU A 81 12.73 -4.98 -8.89
N LYS A 82 14.04 -4.98 -8.58
CA LYS A 82 15.08 -5.52 -9.47
C LYS A 82 14.89 -7.02 -9.76
N THR A 83 14.36 -7.78 -8.80
CA THR A 83 14.06 -9.20 -8.97
C THR A 83 12.72 -9.48 -9.65
N GLY A 84 11.89 -8.45 -9.85
CA GLY A 84 10.54 -8.59 -10.42
C GLY A 84 9.48 -9.05 -9.41
N ASP A 85 9.81 -9.11 -8.12
CA ASP A 85 8.89 -9.50 -7.05
C ASP A 85 7.91 -8.36 -6.69
N LEU A 86 8.31 -7.12 -6.96
CA LEU A 86 7.52 -5.92 -6.69
C LEU A 86 7.45 -5.01 -7.92
N THR A 87 6.25 -4.60 -8.32
CA THR A 87 6.05 -3.48 -9.25
C THR A 87 5.52 -2.28 -8.49
N ILE A 88 6.18 -1.12 -8.62
CA ILE A 88 5.72 0.14 -8.02
C ILE A 88 5.18 1.05 -9.12
N ILE A 89 3.93 1.47 -8.97
CA ILE A 89 3.26 2.41 -9.88
C ILE A 89 2.97 3.68 -9.09
N SER A 90 3.69 4.76 -9.40
CA SER A 90 3.41 6.08 -8.86
C SER A 90 2.64 6.91 -9.89
N MET A 91 1.44 7.36 -9.54
CA MET A 91 0.65 8.23 -10.42
C MET A 91 -0.02 9.36 -9.65
N TRP A 92 0.16 10.60 -10.09
CA TRP A 92 -0.55 11.73 -9.48
C TRP A 92 -2.05 11.62 -9.77
N PRO A 93 -2.95 12.00 -8.82
CA PRO A 93 -4.40 11.95 -9.03
C PRO A 93 -4.88 12.71 -10.26
N ARG A 94 -4.16 13.77 -10.66
CA ARG A 94 -4.43 14.52 -11.91
C ARG A 94 -4.35 13.66 -13.16
N VAL A 95 -3.52 12.62 -13.16
CA VAL A 95 -3.45 11.66 -14.27
C VAL A 95 -4.72 10.82 -14.31
N LEU A 96 -5.25 10.38 -13.16
CA LEU A 96 -6.51 9.63 -13.10
C LEU A 96 -7.67 10.41 -13.70
N THR A 97 -7.77 11.72 -13.44
CA THR A 97 -8.87 12.54 -13.98
C THR A 97 -8.93 12.56 -15.51
N ARG A 98 -7.82 12.26 -16.20
CA ARG A 98 -7.78 12.13 -17.66
C ARG A 98 -8.38 10.81 -18.17
N TYR A 99 -8.26 9.75 -17.39
CA TYR A 99 -8.75 8.40 -17.75
C TYR A 99 -10.12 8.09 -17.16
N LEU A 100 -10.48 8.76 -16.07
CA LEU A 100 -11.75 8.61 -15.36
C LEU A 100 -12.39 10.00 -15.20
N PRO A 101 -12.90 10.61 -16.31
CA PRO A 101 -13.45 11.97 -16.27
C PRO A 101 -14.66 12.13 -15.34
N ASN A 102 -15.35 11.02 -15.05
CA ASN A 102 -16.50 10.98 -14.15
C ASN A 102 -16.12 10.70 -12.68
N LEU A 103 -14.84 10.46 -12.38
CA LEU A 103 -14.34 10.32 -11.02
C LEU A 103 -14.12 11.72 -10.41
N GLN A 104 -15.21 12.42 -10.15
CA GLN A 104 -15.16 13.67 -9.40
C GLN A 104 -14.89 13.32 -7.94
N MET A 105 -13.65 13.52 -7.48
CA MET A 105 -13.42 13.61 -6.04
C MET A 105 -14.21 14.82 -5.54
N PRO A 106 -15.09 14.68 -4.53
CA PRO A 106 -15.74 15.84 -3.94
C PRO A 106 -14.66 16.75 -3.36
N LEU A 107 -14.37 17.85 -4.06
CA LEU A 107 -13.45 18.87 -3.58
C LEU A 107 -14.07 19.45 -2.31
N ASN A 108 -13.48 19.11 -1.17
CA ASN A 108 -13.87 19.70 0.10
C ASN A 108 -13.57 21.20 0.02
N GLN A 109 -14.57 22.05 0.29
CA GLN A 109 -14.54 23.50 0.06
C GLN A 109 -13.42 24.26 0.83
N LYS A 110 -12.67 23.57 1.70
CA LYS A 110 -11.62 24.16 2.55
C LYS A 110 -10.28 24.46 1.86
N GLN A 111 -10.08 24.12 0.59
CA GLN A 111 -8.81 24.41 -0.13
C GLN A 111 -8.89 25.60 -1.11
N LYS A 112 -9.99 26.37 -1.13
CA LYS A 112 -10.12 27.60 -1.95
C LYS A 112 -9.53 28.87 -1.29
N GLY A 113 -8.73 28.73 -0.24
CA GLY A 113 -8.31 29.85 0.62
C GLY A 113 -6.84 29.86 1.02
N LEU A 114 -5.93 29.44 0.13
CA LEU A 114 -4.50 29.76 0.19
C LEU A 114 -4.01 30.15 -1.20
#